data_AF-B1K645-F1
#
_entry.id   AF-B1K645-F1
#
_cell.length_a   1.000
_cell.length_b   1.000
_cell.length_c   1.000
_cell.angle_alpha   90.00
_cell.angle_beta   90.00
_cell.angle_gamma   90.00
#
_symmetry.space_group_name_H-M   'P 1'
#
loop_
_entity.id
_entity.type
_entity.pdbx_description
1 polymer ?
#
loop_
_entity_poly.entity_id
_entity_poly.type
_entity_poly.pdbx_seq_one_letter_code
_entity_poly.pdbx_strand_id
1 'polypeptide(L)'
;MKERQGSRWRACSKEQEEREGYGPGREEAGSDTEPTNIFGLMIRIYRMSPALLALHLSGVAIAWFTPDDALSRWPFLKMAVANVGEIFPLLPEAVKKSRFPDVTALYFFLMLVAIPMRLSVGIRFCYSYRPRIESEYSKISIAKKIYLIVVVLMFMCMGFHSILIEGYFYEWNFVAISRSRIWLGLIGPFFAGGAEVIAIAAGVVAIFIALRRVFTCKGG
;
A
#
# COMPACT_ATOMS: atom_id res chain seq x y z
N MET A 1 -69.08 -2.01 6.48
CA MET A 1 -69.42 -2.91 5.36
C MET A 1 -68.66 -2.46 4.11
N LYS A 2 -67.88 -3.37 3.54
CA LYS A 2 -67.17 -3.39 2.23
C LYS A 2 -65.92 -2.52 1.97
N GLU A 3 -64.79 -3.24 1.94
CA GLU A 3 -63.51 -3.01 1.28
C GLU A 3 -63.59 -3.03 -0.27
N ARG A 4 -62.55 -2.48 -0.94
CA ARG A 4 -61.68 -3.11 -1.99
C ARG A 4 -60.68 -2.04 -2.52
N GLN A 5 -59.35 -2.08 -2.30
CA GLN A 5 -58.25 -2.93 -2.82
C GLN A 5 -57.89 -2.78 -4.32
N GLY A 6 -56.59 -2.52 -4.59
CA GLY A 6 -55.85 -2.79 -5.86
C GLY A 6 -55.16 -1.56 -6.47
N SER A 7 -53.88 -1.24 -6.23
CA SER A 7 -52.62 -1.84 -6.76
C SER A 7 -52.49 -1.86 -8.29
N ARG A 8 -51.36 -1.35 -8.84
CA ARG A 8 -50.32 -2.12 -9.61
C ARG A 8 -49.61 -1.32 -10.74
N TRP A 9 -48.33 -0.98 -10.47
CA TRP A 9 -47.12 -1.10 -11.32
C TRP A 9 -47.12 -0.91 -12.87
N ARG A 10 -46.15 -0.07 -13.33
CA ARG A 10 -45.02 -0.35 -14.27
C ARG A 10 -45.01 0.20 -15.72
N ALA A 11 -43.78 0.60 -16.10
CA ALA A 11 -43.13 0.66 -17.44
C ALA A 11 -43.31 1.97 -18.26
N CYS A 12 -42.27 2.77 -18.58
CA CYS A 12 -41.01 2.56 -19.33
C CYS A 12 -41.14 2.91 -20.82
N SER A 13 -40.46 3.97 -21.26
CA SER A 13 -39.67 4.10 -22.51
C SER A 13 -39.17 5.55 -22.59
N LYS A 14 -37.87 5.84 -22.46
CA LYS A 14 -36.76 5.66 -23.41
C LYS A 14 -36.95 6.40 -24.74
N GLU A 15 -35.91 7.17 -25.05
CA GLU A 15 -35.46 7.62 -26.39
C GLU A 15 -36.14 8.86 -26.97
N GLN A 16 -35.51 10.01 -26.73
CA GLN A 16 -35.03 10.83 -27.83
C GLN A 16 -33.73 11.56 -27.41
N GLU A 17 -32.62 10.81 -27.55
CA GLU A 17 -31.30 11.35 -27.88
C GLU A 17 -31.39 12.06 -29.24
N GLU A 18 -30.82 13.26 -29.38
CA GLU A 18 -29.77 13.52 -30.38
C GLU A 18 -29.41 15.02 -30.46
N ARG A 19 -28.08 15.28 -30.50
CA ARG A 19 -27.37 16.54 -30.80
C ARG A 19 -27.30 17.49 -29.60
N GLU A 20 -26.15 17.87 -29.04
CA GLU A 20 -24.76 18.02 -29.48
C GLU A 20 -23.90 17.81 -28.22
N GLY A 21 -22.83 17.02 -28.16
CA GLY A 21 -21.61 17.18 -28.94
C GLY A 21 -20.40 17.52 -28.05
N TYR A 22 -20.16 16.76 -26.97
CA TYR A 22 -18.85 16.64 -26.31
C TYR A 22 -18.74 15.22 -25.76
N GLY A 23 -18.09 14.35 -26.53
CA GLY A 23 -17.97 12.93 -26.20
C GLY A 23 -17.18 12.71 -24.91
N PRO A 24 -17.67 11.90 -23.95
CA PRO A 24 -16.78 11.34 -22.96
C PRO A 24 -15.89 10.36 -23.72
N GLY A 25 -14.58 10.59 -23.66
CA GLY A 25 -13.60 9.57 -24.04
C GLY A 25 -14.02 8.28 -23.36
N ARG A 26 -14.37 7.30 -24.19
CA ARG A 26 -14.67 5.94 -23.81
C ARG A 26 -13.41 5.45 -23.11
N GLU A 27 -13.38 5.55 -21.78
CA GLU A 27 -12.55 4.66 -20.99
C GLU A 27 -13.04 3.28 -21.39
N GLU A 28 -12.25 2.61 -22.23
CA GLU A 28 -12.43 1.20 -22.47
C GLU A 28 -12.60 0.55 -21.12
N ALA A 29 -13.74 -0.10 -20.94
CA ALA A 29 -13.98 -1.05 -19.87
C ALA A 29 -12.97 -2.18 -20.04
N GLY A 30 -11.72 -1.91 -19.65
CA GLY A 30 -10.70 -2.91 -19.44
C GLY A 30 -11.28 -3.83 -18.39
N SER A 31 -11.46 -5.10 -18.76
CA SER A 31 -12.02 -6.09 -17.88
C SER A 31 -11.27 -6.03 -16.54
N ASP A 32 -12.00 -5.66 -15.49
CA ASP A 32 -11.58 -5.77 -14.08
C ASP A 32 -11.48 -7.25 -13.67
N THR A 33 -10.81 -8.05 -14.49
CA THR A 33 -10.33 -9.37 -14.13
C THR A 33 -9.26 -9.16 -13.08
N GLU A 34 -9.62 -9.54 -11.86
CA GLU A 34 -8.75 -9.62 -10.70
C GLU A 34 -7.39 -10.21 -11.11
N PRO A 35 -6.26 -9.63 -10.68
CA PRO A 35 -5.00 -10.30 -10.86
C PRO A 35 -5.04 -11.60 -10.05
N THR A 36 -5.21 -12.71 -10.74
CA THR A 36 -5.24 -14.06 -10.15
C THR A 36 -3.87 -14.47 -9.60
N ASN A 37 -2.83 -13.66 -9.84
CA ASN A 37 -1.48 -13.85 -9.36
C ASN A 37 -0.82 -12.54 -8.87
N ILE A 38 0.24 -12.70 -8.07
CA ILE A 38 1.01 -11.59 -7.47
C ILE A 38 1.62 -10.67 -8.55
N PHE A 39 2.02 -11.22 -9.70
CA PHE A 39 2.60 -10.43 -10.79
C PHE A 39 1.61 -9.43 -11.38
N GLY A 40 0.34 -9.82 -11.58
CA GLY A 40 -0.70 -8.92 -12.04
C GLY A 40 -0.96 -7.79 -11.04
N LEU A 41 -0.88 -8.09 -9.74
CA LEU A 41 -1.00 -7.08 -8.68
C LEU A 41 0.15 -6.06 -8.74
N MET A 42 1.39 -6.55 -8.87
CA MET A 42 2.56 -5.68 -8.99
C MET A 42 2.49 -4.78 -10.23
N ILE A 43 2.12 -5.34 -11.39
CA ILE A 43 1.95 -4.58 -12.63
C ILE A 43 0.90 -3.48 -12.45
N ARG A 44 -0.23 -3.78 -11.79
CA ARG A 44 -1.27 -2.78 -11.51
C ARG A 44 -0.74 -1.64 -10.64
N ILE A 45 0.01 -1.96 -9.58
CA ILE A 45 0.63 -0.95 -8.70
C ILE A 45 1.62 -0.09 -9.47
N TYR A 46 2.48 -0.68 -10.31
CA TYR A 46 3.45 0.07 -11.11
C TYR A 46 2.80 0.94 -12.19
N ARG A 47 1.69 0.50 -12.78
CA ARG A 47 0.89 1.35 -13.69
C ARG A 47 0.25 2.52 -12.95
N MET A 48 -0.18 2.32 -11.71
CA MET A 48 -0.75 3.38 -10.88
C MET A 48 0.30 4.42 -10.46
N SER A 49 1.54 4.00 -10.25
CA SER A 49 2.67 4.90 -9.95
C SER A 49 3.97 4.40 -10.58
N PRO A 50 4.35 4.92 -11.76
CA PRO A 50 5.64 4.63 -12.37
C PRO A 50 6.83 5.00 -11.47
N ALA A 51 6.64 5.95 -10.56
CA ALA A 51 7.64 6.31 -9.55
C ALA A 51 7.97 5.15 -8.59
N LEU A 52 7.00 4.28 -8.27
CA LEU A 52 7.28 3.06 -7.49
C LEU A 52 8.12 2.04 -8.27
N LEU A 53 7.89 1.94 -9.59
CA LEU A 53 8.73 1.10 -10.45
C LEU A 53 10.15 1.65 -10.49
N ALA A 54 10.32 2.95 -10.72
CA ALA A 54 11.62 3.60 -10.70
C ALA A 54 12.34 3.43 -9.36
N LEU A 55 11.62 3.57 -8.24
CA LEU A 55 12.16 3.32 -6.90
C LEU A 55 12.62 1.87 -6.73
N HIS A 56 11.80 0.90 -7.16
CA HIS A 56 12.13 -0.52 -7.09
C HIS A 56 13.38 -0.83 -7.94
N LEU A 57 13.43 -0.35 -9.18
CA LEU A 57 14.59 -0.53 -10.07
C LEU A 57 15.84 0.16 -9.53
N SER A 58 15.70 1.32 -8.90
CA SER A 58 16.82 2.01 -8.23
C SER A 58 17.33 1.19 -7.05
N GLY A 59 16.43 0.62 -6.24
CA GLY A 59 16.80 -0.32 -5.18
C GLY A 59 17.52 -1.55 -5.70
N VAL A 60 17.03 -2.13 -6.80
CA VAL A 60 17.69 -3.25 -7.51
C VAL A 60 19.09 -2.86 -7.96
N ALA A 61 19.25 -1.69 -8.58
CA ALA A 61 20.53 -1.21 -9.05
C ALA A 61 21.52 -1.02 -7.89
N ILE A 62 21.07 -0.43 -6.77
CA ILE A 62 21.87 -0.28 -5.56
C ILE A 62 22.27 -1.66 -5.03
N ALA A 63 21.31 -2.56 -4.87
CA ALA A 63 21.54 -3.87 -4.31
C ALA A 63 22.54 -4.66 -5.15
N TRP A 64 22.48 -4.61 -6.47
CA TRP A 64 23.28 -5.50 -7.34
C TRP A 64 24.61 -4.92 -7.81
N PHE A 65 24.72 -3.60 -7.94
CA PHE A 65 25.88 -2.99 -8.61
C PHE A 65 26.71 -2.03 -7.74
N THR A 66 26.17 -1.57 -6.60
CA THR A 66 26.93 -0.67 -5.71
C THR A 66 28.15 -1.39 -5.10
N PRO A 67 29.33 -0.75 -5.02
CA PRO A 67 30.49 -1.36 -4.37
C PRO A 67 30.25 -1.51 -2.86
N ASP A 68 30.89 -2.52 -2.24
CA ASP A 68 30.66 -2.84 -0.82
C ASP A 68 31.18 -1.77 0.16
N ASP A 69 32.02 -0.85 -0.32
CA ASP A 69 32.60 0.29 0.41
C ASP A 69 32.01 1.64 -0.03
N ALA A 70 30.82 1.64 -0.63
CA ALA A 70 30.21 2.83 -1.22
C ALA A 70 30.13 4.04 -0.27
N LEU A 71 29.75 3.85 1.00
CA LEU A 71 29.63 5.00 1.92
C LEU A 71 30.98 5.56 2.33
N SER A 72 32.04 4.78 2.21
CA SER A 72 33.41 5.27 2.38
C SER A 72 33.86 6.14 1.20
N ARG A 73 33.35 5.87 -0.02
CA ARG A 73 33.64 6.64 -1.23
C ARG A 73 32.87 7.95 -1.33
N TRP A 74 31.67 8.02 -0.74
CA TRP A 74 30.79 9.20 -0.78
C TRP A 74 30.39 9.67 0.62
N PRO A 75 31.22 10.50 1.30
CA PRO A 75 30.99 10.95 2.67
C PRO A 75 29.67 11.69 2.90
N PHE A 76 29.20 12.47 1.92
CA PHE A 76 27.92 13.15 1.99
C PHE A 76 26.75 12.17 2.14
N LEU A 77 26.81 11.08 1.37
CA LEU A 77 25.77 10.05 1.38
C LEU A 77 25.77 9.27 2.71
N LYS A 78 26.96 9.05 3.29
CA LYS A 78 27.12 8.49 4.63
C LYS A 78 26.43 9.34 5.70
N MET A 79 26.56 10.67 5.63
CA MET A 79 25.88 11.60 6.54
C MET A 79 24.35 11.54 6.37
N ALA A 80 23.86 11.55 5.13
CA ALA A 80 22.41 11.46 4.86
C ALA A 80 21.81 10.14 5.38
N VAL A 81 22.51 9.04 5.17
CA VAL A 81 22.15 7.70 5.68
C VAL A 81 22.10 7.71 7.22
N ALA A 82 23.08 8.31 7.88
CA ALA A 82 23.12 8.42 9.34
C ALA A 82 21.90 9.19 9.88
N ASN A 83 21.59 10.36 9.31
CA ASN A 83 20.44 11.17 9.73
C ASN A 83 19.11 10.43 9.57
N VAL A 84 18.94 9.66 8.49
CA VAL A 84 17.75 8.81 8.30
C VAL A 84 17.74 7.66 9.30
N GLY A 85 18.89 7.10 9.63
CA GLY A 85 19.03 6.04 10.64
C GLY A 85 18.67 6.48 12.06
N GLU A 86 18.80 7.77 12.38
CA GLU A 86 18.33 8.34 13.66
C GLU A 86 16.80 8.39 13.72
N ILE A 87 16.14 8.68 12.60
CA ILE A 87 14.67 8.76 12.51
C ILE A 87 14.05 7.36 12.42
N PHE A 88 14.72 6.45 11.72
CA PHE A 88 14.22 5.11 11.43
C PHE A 88 15.18 4.06 12.00
N PRO A 89 14.92 3.54 13.22
CA PRO A 89 15.72 2.50 13.86
C PRO A 89 15.90 1.22 13.00
N LEU A 90 14.99 1.00 12.05
CA LEU A 90 15.06 -0.06 11.05
C LEU A 90 16.38 -0.06 10.27
N LEU A 91 16.91 1.11 9.91
CA LEU A 91 18.13 1.22 9.10
C LEU A 91 19.37 0.72 9.85
N PRO A 92 19.75 1.28 11.02
CA PRO A 92 20.95 0.82 11.73
C PRO A 92 20.85 -0.66 12.13
N GLU A 93 19.65 -1.15 12.43
CA GLU A 93 19.44 -2.55 12.79
C GLU A 93 19.61 -3.51 11.58
N ALA A 94 19.13 -3.12 10.39
CA ALA A 94 19.40 -3.86 9.15
C ALA A 94 20.89 -3.92 8.82
N VAL A 95 21.59 -2.81 9.00
CA VAL A 95 23.03 -2.69 8.69
C VAL A 95 23.86 -3.62 9.57
N LYS A 96 23.59 -3.69 10.88
CA LYS A 96 24.29 -4.58 11.82
C LYS A 96 24.19 -6.06 11.43
N LYS A 97 23.07 -6.46 10.85
CA LYS A 97 22.75 -7.85 10.50
C LYS A 97 23.16 -8.23 9.07
N SER A 98 23.58 -7.28 8.25
CA SER A 98 23.90 -7.50 6.84
C SER A 98 25.37 -7.86 6.60
N ARG A 99 25.61 -8.72 5.60
CA ARG A 99 26.97 -9.00 5.08
C ARG A 99 27.54 -7.86 4.25
N PHE A 100 26.69 -6.94 3.77
CA PHE A 100 27.05 -5.81 2.93
C PHE A 100 26.46 -4.52 3.54
N PRO A 101 27.08 -4.00 4.62
CA PRO A 101 26.51 -2.93 5.43
C PRO A 101 26.26 -1.64 4.63
N ASP A 102 27.23 -1.16 3.85
CA ASP A 102 27.09 0.08 3.07
C ASP A 102 25.99 -0.03 2.00
N VAL A 103 25.94 -1.15 1.28
CA VAL A 103 24.90 -1.41 0.26
C VAL A 103 23.51 -1.46 0.91
N THR A 104 23.40 -2.14 2.06
CA THR A 104 22.14 -2.24 2.81
C THR A 104 21.70 -0.88 3.31
N ALA A 105 22.62 -0.09 3.86
CA ALA A 105 22.35 1.23 4.37
C ALA A 105 21.82 2.16 3.27
N LEU A 106 22.44 2.15 2.09
CA LEU A 106 21.99 2.90 0.92
C LEU A 106 20.63 2.47 0.42
N TYR A 107 20.41 1.16 0.34
CA TYR A 107 19.14 0.59 -0.07
C TYR A 107 18.01 1.01 0.88
N PHE A 108 18.21 0.81 2.18
CA PHE A 108 17.23 1.14 3.20
C PHE A 108 16.98 2.64 3.27
N PHE A 109 18.04 3.46 3.19
CA PHE A 109 17.91 4.91 3.08
C PHE A 109 16.97 5.33 1.95
N LEU A 110 17.19 4.81 0.74
CA LEU A 110 16.33 5.11 -0.41
C LEU A 110 14.87 4.72 -0.15
N MET A 111 14.64 3.50 0.38
CA MET A 111 13.29 2.97 0.62
C MET A 111 12.54 3.67 1.75
N LEU A 112 13.27 4.12 2.78
CA LEU A 112 12.73 4.81 3.95
C LEU A 112 12.42 6.27 3.65
N VAL A 113 13.30 6.99 2.96
CA VAL A 113 13.02 8.36 2.50
C VAL A 113 11.80 8.40 1.57
N ALA A 114 11.57 7.32 0.81
CA ALA A 114 10.41 7.19 -0.05
C ALA A 114 9.11 6.79 0.68
N ILE A 115 9.10 6.56 2.01
CA ILE A 115 7.89 6.18 2.77
C ILE A 115 6.70 7.10 2.48
N PRO A 116 6.80 8.44 2.48
CA PRO A 116 5.65 9.30 2.23
C PRO A 116 5.00 9.04 0.86
N MET A 117 5.82 8.87 -0.18
CA MET A 117 5.35 8.55 -1.53
C MET A 117 4.72 7.15 -1.57
N ARG A 118 5.38 6.15 -0.98
CA ARG A 118 4.89 4.77 -0.92
C ARG A 118 3.56 4.67 -0.17
N LEU A 119 3.42 5.41 0.93
CA LEU A 119 2.19 5.49 1.72
C LEU A 119 1.06 6.14 0.93
N SER A 120 1.34 7.24 0.22
CA SER A 120 0.35 7.89 -0.65
C SER A 120 -0.17 6.94 -1.72
N VAL A 121 0.72 6.21 -2.40
CA VAL A 121 0.33 5.22 -3.41
C VAL A 121 -0.41 4.04 -2.77
N GLY A 122 0.06 3.54 -1.63
CA GLY A 122 -0.59 2.46 -0.89
C GLY A 122 -2.02 2.82 -0.50
N ILE A 123 -2.24 4.03 0.03
CA ILE A 123 -3.59 4.52 0.38
C ILE A 123 -4.47 4.58 -0.87
N ARG A 124 -4.00 5.18 -1.97
CA ARG A 124 -4.76 5.25 -3.23
C ARG A 124 -5.10 3.86 -3.75
N PHE A 125 -4.14 2.95 -3.71
CA PHE A 125 -4.31 1.57 -4.14
C PHE A 125 -5.36 0.85 -3.29
N CYS A 126 -5.21 0.85 -1.97
CA CYS A 126 -6.20 0.27 -1.06
C CYS A 126 -7.59 0.91 -1.23
N TYR A 127 -7.64 2.22 -1.46
CA TYR A 127 -8.90 2.94 -1.69
C TYR A 127 -9.57 2.55 -3.02
N SER A 128 -8.83 2.14 -4.05
CA SER A 128 -9.43 1.66 -5.31
C SER A 128 -10.30 0.41 -5.11
N TYR A 129 -10.03 -0.38 -4.07
CA TYR A 129 -10.84 -1.55 -3.69
C TYR A 129 -12.05 -1.20 -2.81
N ARG A 130 -12.26 0.08 -2.48
CA ARG A 130 -13.35 0.53 -1.62
C ARG A 130 -14.73 0.01 -2.04
N PRO A 131 -15.17 0.06 -3.32
CA PRO A 131 -16.51 -0.42 -3.68
C PRO A 131 -16.72 -1.89 -3.32
N ARG A 132 -15.69 -2.71 -3.53
CA ARG A 132 -15.71 -4.13 -3.17
C ARG A 132 -15.75 -4.31 -1.66
N ILE A 133 -14.84 -3.65 -0.93
CA ILE A 133 -14.80 -3.69 0.54
C ILE A 133 -16.16 -3.29 1.10
N GLU A 134 -16.77 -2.23 0.58
CA GLU A 134 -18.09 -1.76 1.00
C GLU A 134 -19.21 -2.78 0.74
N SER A 135 -19.13 -3.52 -0.37
CA SER A 135 -20.11 -4.57 -0.73
C SER A 135 -19.98 -5.84 0.11
N GLU A 136 -18.76 -6.21 0.51
CA GLU A 136 -18.51 -7.35 1.39
C GLU A 136 -18.83 -6.98 2.84
N TYR A 137 -18.44 -5.78 3.25
CA TYR A 137 -18.66 -5.26 4.59
C TYR A 137 -20.15 -5.10 4.93
N SER A 138 -21.02 -4.76 3.97
CA SER A 138 -22.47 -4.67 4.22
C SER A 138 -23.09 -6.02 4.63
N LYS A 139 -22.56 -7.13 4.13
CA LYS A 139 -23.05 -8.50 4.36
C LYS A 139 -22.62 -9.10 5.71
N ILE A 140 -21.74 -8.41 6.44
CA ILE A 140 -21.12 -8.91 7.67
C ILE A 140 -21.87 -8.39 8.92
N SER A 141 -21.92 -9.21 9.98
CA SER A 141 -22.51 -8.86 11.28
C SER A 141 -21.76 -7.70 11.97
N ILE A 142 -22.46 -6.94 12.82
CA ILE A 142 -21.88 -5.78 13.54
C ILE A 142 -20.70 -6.21 14.43
N ALA A 143 -20.79 -7.34 15.13
CA ALA A 143 -19.70 -7.84 15.95
C ALA A 143 -18.42 -8.11 15.12
N LYS A 144 -18.56 -8.73 13.95
CA LYS A 144 -17.43 -9.01 13.05
C LYS A 144 -16.87 -7.73 12.41
N LYS A 145 -17.70 -6.71 12.20
CA LYS A 145 -17.28 -5.37 11.77
C LYS A 145 -16.38 -4.70 12.81
N ILE A 146 -16.80 -4.68 14.08
CA ILE A 146 -16.00 -4.13 15.19
C ILE A 146 -14.68 -4.88 15.31
N TYR A 147 -14.73 -6.22 15.28
CA TYR A 147 -13.52 -7.05 15.30
C TYR A 147 -12.55 -6.68 14.16
N LEU A 148 -13.05 -6.55 12.93
CA LEU A 148 -12.20 -6.20 11.78
C LEU A 148 -11.57 -4.82 11.92
N ILE A 149 -12.30 -3.82 12.44
CA ILE A 149 -11.74 -2.49 12.73
C ILE A 149 -10.64 -2.59 13.79
N VAL A 150 -10.88 -3.32 14.88
CA VAL A 150 -9.88 -3.48 15.96
C VAL A 150 -8.62 -4.17 15.45
N VAL A 151 -8.76 -5.24 14.66
CA VAL A 151 -7.64 -5.95 14.06
C VAL A 151 -6.84 -5.04 13.13
N VAL A 152 -7.53 -4.29 12.27
CA VAL A 152 -6.88 -3.37 11.33
C VAL A 152 -6.19 -2.20 12.06
N LEU A 153 -6.78 -1.68 13.14
CA LEU A 153 -6.15 -0.67 14.00
C LEU A 153 -4.89 -1.22 14.66
N MET A 154 -4.95 -2.45 15.17
CA MET A 154 -3.80 -3.12 15.78
C MET A 154 -2.65 -3.26 14.77
N PHE A 155 -2.92 -3.72 13.55
CA PHE A 155 -1.90 -3.81 12.49
C PHE A 155 -1.33 -2.45 12.09
N MET A 156 -2.16 -1.40 12.02
CA MET A 156 -1.72 -0.04 11.75
C MET A 156 -0.79 0.47 12.87
N CYS A 157 -1.18 0.31 14.14
CA CYS A 157 -0.36 0.69 15.29
C CYS A 157 0.96 -0.09 15.34
N MET A 158 0.92 -1.40 15.09
CA MET A 158 2.13 -2.21 14.96
C MET A 158 3.04 -1.68 13.84
N GLY A 159 2.49 -1.35 12.66
CA GLY A 159 3.27 -0.76 11.57
C GLY A 159 3.95 0.56 11.95
N PHE A 160 3.26 1.46 12.65
CA PHE A 160 3.87 2.69 13.16
C PHE A 160 4.97 2.41 14.18
N HIS A 161 4.70 1.51 15.14
CA HIS A 161 5.67 1.13 16.16
C HIS A 161 6.93 0.51 15.55
N SER A 162 6.77 -0.38 14.56
CA SER A 162 7.87 -1.04 13.87
C SER A 162 8.73 -0.07 13.06
N ILE A 163 8.14 0.91 12.37
CA ILE A 163 8.90 1.91 11.61
C ILE A 163 9.65 2.88 12.53
N LEU A 164 9.00 3.37 13.59
CA LEU A 164 9.46 4.54 14.34
C LEU A 164 10.19 4.21 15.65
N ILE A 165 9.98 3.02 16.23
CA ILE A 165 10.46 2.72 17.58
C ILE A 165 11.42 1.53 17.57
N GLU A 166 10.98 0.36 17.11
CA GLU A 166 11.78 -0.87 17.28
C GLU A 166 12.62 -1.25 16.07
N GLY A 167 12.24 -0.86 14.85
CA GLY A 167 12.85 -1.41 13.64
C GLY A 167 12.62 -2.92 13.55
N TYR A 168 11.37 -3.36 13.71
CA TYR A 168 11.04 -4.77 13.87
C TYR A 168 11.37 -5.60 12.61
N PHE A 169 12.12 -6.69 12.77
CA PHE A 169 12.43 -7.65 11.71
C PHE A 169 11.90 -9.04 12.07
N TYR A 170 11.24 -9.69 11.11
CA TYR A 170 11.12 -11.15 11.15
C TYR A 170 12.47 -11.76 10.80
N GLU A 171 13.25 -12.17 11.81
CA GLU A 171 14.63 -12.64 11.67
C GLU A 171 14.81 -13.67 10.54
N TRP A 172 13.90 -14.65 10.45
CA TRP A 172 13.93 -15.70 9.43
C TRP A 172 13.89 -15.18 8.00
N ASN A 173 13.12 -14.13 7.75
CA ASN A 173 12.97 -13.55 6.42
C ASN A 173 14.08 -12.52 6.12
N PHE A 174 14.58 -11.84 7.15
CA PHE A 174 15.69 -10.91 7.03
C PHE A 174 17.01 -11.61 6.65
N VAL A 175 17.22 -12.85 7.12
CA VAL A 175 18.42 -13.66 6.80
C VAL A 175 18.63 -13.83 5.30
N ALA A 176 17.56 -13.94 4.50
CA ALA A 176 17.69 -14.09 3.05
C ALA A 176 18.25 -12.82 2.40
N ILE A 177 17.72 -11.65 2.76
CA ILE A 177 18.15 -10.37 2.20
C ILE A 177 19.46 -9.86 2.81
N SER A 178 19.84 -10.33 3.99
CA SER A 178 21.09 -9.93 4.65
C SER A 178 22.32 -10.69 4.13
N ARG A 179 22.08 -11.86 3.51
CA ARG A 179 23.13 -12.74 2.96
C ARG A 179 23.22 -12.70 1.43
N SER A 180 22.21 -12.19 0.74
CA SER A 180 22.17 -12.14 -0.72
C SER A 180 21.73 -10.79 -1.24
N ARG A 181 22.63 -10.17 -2.02
CA ARG A 181 22.37 -8.93 -2.76
C ARG A 181 21.25 -9.10 -3.78
N ILE A 182 21.11 -10.29 -4.37
CA ILE A 182 20.03 -10.62 -5.30
C ILE A 182 18.68 -10.53 -4.58
N TRP A 183 18.55 -11.20 -3.44
CA TRP A 183 17.32 -11.18 -2.64
C TRP A 183 17.03 -9.79 -2.07
N LEU A 184 18.04 -9.03 -1.65
CA LEU A 184 17.86 -7.64 -1.26
C LEU A 184 17.20 -6.82 -2.39
N GLY A 185 17.66 -6.97 -3.63
CA GLY A 185 17.05 -6.28 -4.77
C GLY A 185 15.58 -6.66 -5.00
N LEU A 186 15.27 -7.95 -4.98
CA LEU A 186 13.94 -8.47 -5.36
C LEU A 186 12.86 -8.26 -4.29
N ILE A 187 13.15 -8.65 -3.05
CA ILE A 187 12.16 -8.68 -1.95
C ILE A 187 12.48 -7.67 -0.85
N GLY A 188 13.64 -7.01 -0.90
CA GLY A 188 14.02 -5.96 0.03
C GLY A 188 13.01 -4.81 0.19
N PRO A 189 12.18 -4.41 -0.81
CA PRO A 189 11.25 -3.32 -0.58
C PRO A 189 10.20 -3.65 0.49
N PHE A 190 9.86 -4.94 0.66
CA PHE A 190 8.95 -5.38 1.71
C PHE A 190 9.58 -5.22 3.10
N PHE A 191 10.86 -5.56 3.26
CA PHE A 191 11.59 -5.49 4.54
C PHE A 191 12.11 -4.09 4.88
N ALA A 192 12.27 -3.23 3.88
CA ALA A 192 12.66 -1.83 4.07
C ALA A 192 11.42 -0.95 4.31
N GLY A 193 10.57 -1.31 5.26
CA GLY A 193 9.37 -0.55 5.66
C GLY A 193 8.13 -0.80 4.79
N GLY A 194 8.16 -1.74 3.86
CA GLY A 194 7.06 -1.94 2.90
C GLY A 194 5.86 -2.65 3.48
N ALA A 195 6.08 -3.69 4.29
CA ALA A 195 5.01 -4.39 4.97
C ALA A 195 4.25 -3.44 5.92
N GLU A 196 4.99 -2.61 6.63
CA GLU A 196 4.48 -1.61 7.55
C GLU A 196 3.70 -0.51 6.81
N VAL A 197 4.22 -0.01 5.68
CA VAL A 197 3.48 0.93 4.82
C VAL A 197 2.16 0.34 4.32
N ILE A 198 2.14 -0.95 3.91
CA ILE A 198 0.91 -1.62 3.49
C ILE A 198 -0.08 -1.72 4.65
N ALA A 199 0.38 -2.12 5.84
CA ALA A 199 -0.45 -2.22 7.03
C ALA A 199 -1.06 -0.86 7.42
N ILE A 200 -0.26 0.20 7.41
CA ILE A 200 -0.73 1.56 7.70
C ILE A 200 -1.73 2.03 6.63
N ALA A 201 -1.43 1.83 5.35
CA ALA A 201 -2.32 2.23 4.26
C ALA A 201 -3.70 1.54 4.33
N ALA A 202 -3.71 0.22 4.55
CA ALA A 202 -4.93 -0.54 4.76
C ALA A 202 -5.70 -0.06 6.00
N GLY A 203 -4.97 0.21 7.08
CA GLY A 203 -5.44 0.85 8.32
C GLY A 203 -6.24 2.12 8.09
N VAL A 204 -5.58 3.10 7.47
CA VAL A 204 -6.14 4.42 7.18
C VAL A 204 -7.39 4.31 6.32
N VAL A 205 -7.37 3.48 5.27
CA VAL A 205 -8.51 3.31 4.37
C VAL A 205 -9.69 2.65 5.08
N ALA A 206 -9.45 1.62 5.90
CA ALA A 206 -10.52 0.96 6.64
C ALA A 206 -11.20 1.91 7.64
N ILE A 207 -10.42 2.70 8.39
CA ILE A 207 -10.93 3.72 9.31
C ILE A 207 -11.75 4.76 8.54
N PHE A 208 -11.24 5.26 7.42
CA PHE A 208 -11.94 6.23 6.59
C PHE A 208 -13.31 5.72 6.12
N ILE A 209 -13.36 4.47 5.63
CA ILE A 209 -14.62 3.83 5.20
C ILE A 209 -15.59 3.68 6.39
N ALA A 210 -15.10 3.23 7.54
CA ALA A 210 -15.91 3.06 8.74
C ALA A 210 -16.52 4.39 9.22
N LEU A 211 -15.69 5.43 9.36
CA LEU A 211 -16.11 6.77 9.79
C LEU A 211 -17.13 7.37 8.82
N ARG A 212 -16.87 7.31 7.51
CA ARG A 212 -17.80 7.84 6.49
C ARG A 212 -19.19 7.25 6.67
N ARG A 213 -19.31 5.95 6.93
CA ARG A 213 -20.62 5.30 7.14
C ARG A 213 -21.34 5.77 8.39
N VAL A 214 -20.62 5.96 9.50
CA VAL A 214 -21.21 6.48 10.74
C VAL A 214 -21.83 7.86 10.52
N PHE A 215 -21.13 8.73 9.77
CA PHE A 215 -21.64 10.07 9.47
C PHE A 215 -22.77 10.08 8.44
N THR A 216 -22.75 9.20 7.42
CA THR A 216 -23.85 9.12 6.44
C THR A 216 -25.11 8.45 6.99
N CYS A 217 -25.00 7.54 7.97
CA CYS A 217 -26.17 6.89 8.59
C CYS A 217 -26.90 7.77 9.61
N LYS A 218 -26.31 8.87 10.07
CA LYS A 218 -26.92 9.81 11.04
C LYS A 218 -27.75 10.93 10.40
N GLY A 219 -27.80 11.00 9.06
CA GLY A 219 -28.50 12.04 8.32
C GLY A 219 -29.68 11.56 7.47
N GLY A 220 -30.24 10.38 7.76
CA GLY A 220 -31.40 9.80 7.05
C GLY A 220 -32.55 9.53 7.99
#